data_AF-L7JTB8-F1
#
_entry.id   AF-L7JTB8-F1
#
_cell.length_a   1.000
_cell.length_b   1.000
_cell.length_c   1.000
_cell.angle_alpha   90.00
_cell.angle_beta   90.00
_cell.angle_gamma   90.00
#
_symmetry.space_group_name_H-M   'P 1'
#
loop_
_entity.id
_entity.type
_entity.pdbx_description
1 polymer ?
#
loop_
_entity_poly.entity_id
_entity_poly.type
_entity_poly.pdbx_seq_one_letter_code
_entity_poly.pdbx_strand_id
1 'polypeptide(L)'
;MNREIQQLNEPGFEIFEVDSPNVYASITNVNTGIIYMKSLTAQVVCKQCQRNFTINRSKQCQCKNDLIYEFTPIFYHNNYVGRLEMSSLVLICFETPETILSCLNCGSYYHTKEKNVEFSCFNCNTFTKYKLNKVWLKPSRKEQNKEFVPVKGTPLPNNGACKHYRKSFKWYRFPCCNKLFPCDECHNESVDHELKRASKMICGLCAEEQNIAKRV
;
A
#
# COMPACT_ATOMS: atom_id res chain seq x y z
N MET A 1 -4.66 38.55 6.76
CA MET A 1 -5.39 37.39 6.21
C MET A 1 -4.45 36.21 6.29
N ASN A 2 -4.75 35.21 7.13
CA ASN A 2 -3.84 34.08 7.37
C ASN A 2 -3.76 33.25 6.07
N ARG A 3 -2.60 33.25 5.40
CA ARG A 3 -2.45 32.58 4.08
C ARG A 3 -2.53 31.05 4.16
N GLU A 4 -2.46 30.52 5.37
CA GLU A 4 -2.32 29.10 5.69
C GLU A 4 -3.67 28.37 5.77
N ILE A 5 -4.77 29.11 5.99
CA ILE A 5 -6.11 28.54 6.12
C ILE A 5 -7.19 29.45 5.56
N GLN A 6 -8.11 28.85 4.81
CA GLN A 6 -9.23 29.54 4.17
C GLN A 6 -10.54 28.85 4.54
N GLN A 7 -11.53 29.62 4.99
CA GLN A 7 -12.89 29.11 5.17
C GLN A 7 -13.56 28.88 3.82
N LEU A 8 -14.27 27.76 3.71
CA LEU A 8 -15.02 27.39 2.52
C LEU A 8 -16.53 27.57 2.77
N ASN A 9 -17.25 28.04 1.76
CA ASN A 9 -18.72 28.08 1.78
C ASN A 9 -19.29 26.67 1.60
N GLU A 10 -18.69 25.88 0.70
CA GLU A 10 -19.00 24.48 0.46
C GLU A 10 -17.71 23.65 0.42
N PRO A 11 -17.72 22.42 0.94
CA PRO A 11 -16.51 21.62 1.05
C PRO A 11 -15.99 21.09 -0.29
N GLY A 12 -16.88 20.80 -1.25
CA GLY A 12 -16.51 20.16 -2.51
C GLY A 12 -15.94 18.74 -2.32
N PHE A 13 -16.56 17.94 -1.45
CA PHE A 13 -16.21 16.53 -1.28
C PHE A 13 -16.67 15.70 -2.46
N GLU A 14 -15.88 14.69 -2.81
CA GLU A 14 -16.32 13.58 -3.64
C GLU A 14 -16.46 12.37 -2.70
N ILE A 15 -17.65 11.75 -2.70
CA ILE A 15 -17.93 10.61 -1.82
C ILE A 15 -17.71 9.34 -2.64
N PHE A 16 -16.76 8.53 -2.20
CA PHE A 16 -16.43 7.24 -2.82
C PHE A 16 -16.59 6.11 -1.79
N GLU A 17 -17.21 5.02 -2.21
CA GLU A 17 -17.10 3.74 -1.51
C GLU A 17 -15.78 3.08 -1.90
N VAL A 18 -14.93 2.81 -0.91
CA VAL A 18 -13.59 2.25 -1.12
C VAL A 18 -13.40 1.04 -0.21
N ASP A 19 -13.51 -0.16 -0.78
CA ASP A 19 -13.41 -1.43 -0.05
C ASP A 19 -12.01 -1.75 0.50
N SER A 20 -10.97 -1.10 -0.03
CA SER A 20 -9.57 -1.42 0.29
C SER A 20 -8.67 -0.18 0.21
N PRO A 21 -8.82 0.77 1.15
CA PRO A 21 -7.91 1.91 1.22
C PRO A 21 -6.49 1.42 1.54
N ASN A 22 -5.49 2.10 0.99
CA ASN A 22 -4.07 1.73 1.14
C ASN A 22 -3.16 2.93 1.41
N VAL A 23 -3.70 4.15 1.43
CA VAL A 23 -2.99 5.37 1.81
C VAL A 23 -3.29 5.67 3.27
N TYR A 24 -2.22 5.78 4.06
CA TYR A 24 -2.27 6.08 5.48
C TYR A 24 -1.76 7.48 5.76
N ALA A 25 -2.34 8.10 6.78
CA ALA A 25 -1.83 9.32 7.36
C ALA A 25 -1.78 9.21 8.89
N SER A 26 -0.74 9.78 9.49
CA SER A 26 -0.68 10.05 10.92
C SER A 26 -0.98 11.52 11.11
N ILE A 27 -2.09 11.81 11.78
CA ILE A 27 -2.59 13.17 11.99
C ILE A 27 -2.80 13.41 13.48
N THR A 28 -2.31 14.55 13.97
CA THR A 28 -2.65 15.07 15.29
C THR A 28 -3.61 16.23 15.09
N ASN A 29 -4.75 16.20 15.78
CA ASN A 29 -5.77 17.22 15.63
C ASN A 29 -6.46 17.57 16.95
N VAL A 30 -7.08 18.76 17.01
CA VAL A 30 -7.90 19.23 18.13
C VAL A 30 -9.11 19.96 17.55
N ASN A 31 -10.31 19.62 18.03
CA ASN A 31 -11.59 20.22 17.61
C ASN A 31 -11.84 20.20 16.09
N THR A 32 -11.29 19.21 15.39
CA THR A 32 -11.59 18.93 13.98
C THR A 32 -12.63 17.80 13.88
N GLY A 33 -13.65 17.98 13.05
CA GLY A 33 -14.64 16.95 12.73
C GLY A 33 -14.17 16.08 11.58
N ILE A 34 -14.54 16.46 10.36
CA ILE A 34 -14.12 15.79 9.13
C ILE A 34 -12.70 16.22 8.78
N ILE A 35 -11.89 15.28 8.29
CA ILE A 35 -10.62 15.54 7.62
C ILE A 35 -10.65 14.78 6.29
N TYR A 36 -10.35 15.45 5.19
CA TYR A 36 -10.45 14.93 3.84
C TYR A 36 -9.25 15.43 3.01
N MET A 37 -8.42 14.51 2.54
CA MET A 37 -7.29 14.86 1.67
C MET A 37 -7.79 14.91 0.22
N LYS A 38 -7.97 16.12 -0.32
CA LYS A 38 -8.57 16.34 -1.63
C LYS A 38 -7.68 15.84 -2.77
N SER A 39 -6.37 16.02 -2.63
CA SER A 39 -5.40 15.60 -3.63
C SER A 39 -4.11 15.14 -2.96
N LEU A 40 -3.42 14.21 -3.64
CA LEU A 40 -2.17 13.64 -3.17
C LEU A 40 -1.16 13.68 -4.30
N THR A 41 -0.29 14.68 -4.29
CA THR A 41 0.83 14.79 -5.24
C THR A 41 2.01 13.96 -4.75
N ALA A 42 2.72 13.34 -5.68
CA ALA A 42 3.86 12.47 -5.39
C ALA A 42 5.04 12.72 -6.31
N GLN A 43 6.24 12.47 -5.78
CA GLN A 43 7.46 12.28 -6.55
C GLN A 43 7.59 10.80 -6.90
N VAL A 44 7.74 10.48 -8.18
CA VAL A 44 7.78 9.10 -8.68
C VAL A 44 8.89 8.89 -9.71
N VAL A 45 9.33 7.65 -9.86
CA VAL A 45 10.26 7.20 -10.92
C VAL A 45 9.52 6.34 -11.93
N CYS A 46 9.70 6.58 -13.22
CA CYS A 46 9.21 5.65 -14.25
C CYS A 46 10.03 4.35 -14.24
N LYS A 47 9.37 3.19 -14.16
CA LYS A 47 10.05 1.88 -14.17
C LYS A 47 10.81 1.58 -15.46
N GLN A 48 10.39 2.19 -16.58
CA GLN A 48 10.99 1.92 -17.88
C GLN A 48 12.21 2.81 -18.17
N CYS A 49 12.08 4.13 -18.03
CA CYS A 49 13.15 5.07 -18.39
C CYS A 49 13.89 5.67 -17.19
N GLN A 50 13.53 5.30 -15.97
CA GLN A 50 14.18 5.71 -14.71
C GLN A 50 14.19 7.24 -14.47
N ARG A 51 13.36 8.01 -15.19
CA ARG A 51 13.20 9.45 -14.97
C ARG A 51 12.27 9.74 -13.79
N ASN A 52 12.59 10.81 -13.06
CA ASN A 52 11.80 11.34 -11.96
C ASN A 52 10.71 12.28 -12.46
N PHE A 53 9.54 12.27 -11.79
CA PHE A 53 8.42 13.13 -12.11
C PHE A 53 7.63 13.52 -10.86
N THR A 54 7.10 14.74 -10.84
CA THR A 54 5.93 15.07 -10.02
C THR A 54 4.66 14.60 -10.73
N ILE A 55 3.76 13.94 -10.00
CA ILE A 55 2.50 13.43 -10.53
C ILE A 55 1.38 13.57 -9.49
N ASN A 56 0.18 13.90 -9.95
CA ASN A 56 -1.04 13.89 -9.15
C ASN A 56 -2.20 13.13 -9.85
N ARG A 57 -1.99 12.67 -11.08
CA ARG A 57 -2.93 11.91 -11.92
C ARG A 57 -2.17 11.12 -12.97
N SER A 58 -2.78 10.06 -13.51
CA SER A 58 -2.24 9.27 -14.63
C SER A 58 -1.80 10.14 -15.80
N LYS A 59 -0.65 9.82 -16.39
CA LYS A 59 -0.11 10.53 -17.57
C LYS A 59 0.84 9.66 -18.37
N GLN A 60 1.03 9.99 -19.64
CA GLN A 60 2.03 9.34 -20.47
C GLN A 60 3.44 9.90 -20.19
N CYS A 61 4.41 9.01 -20.02
CA CYS A 61 5.82 9.37 -19.88
C CYS A 61 6.43 9.76 -21.23
N GLN A 62 7.51 10.55 -21.21
CA GLN A 62 8.31 10.86 -22.41
C GLN A 62 8.92 9.63 -23.12
N CYS A 63 8.98 8.46 -22.48
CA CYS A 63 9.36 7.19 -23.11
C CYS A 63 8.17 6.44 -23.74
N LYS A 64 7.00 7.10 -23.80
CA LYS A 64 5.71 6.56 -24.24
C LYS A 64 5.10 5.47 -23.35
N ASN A 65 5.68 5.22 -22.18
CA ASN A 65 5.08 4.36 -21.18
C ASN A 65 3.96 5.08 -20.43
N ASP A 66 2.82 4.43 -20.25
CA ASP A 66 1.71 5.00 -19.49
C ASP A 66 1.95 4.81 -18.00
N LEU A 67 1.98 5.93 -17.27
CA LEU A 67 2.13 5.95 -15.82
C LEU A 67 0.75 6.06 -15.20
N ILE A 68 0.31 5.01 -14.50
CA ILE A 68 -0.97 5.01 -13.79
C ILE A 68 -0.72 5.55 -12.39
N TYR A 69 -1.49 6.58 -12.00
CA TYR A 69 -1.51 7.17 -10.67
C TYR A 69 -2.91 7.70 -10.40
N GLU A 70 -3.71 6.94 -9.65
CA GLU A 70 -5.12 7.24 -9.42
C GLU A 70 -5.41 7.21 -7.92
N PHE A 71 -5.58 8.41 -7.36
CA PHE A 71 -5.89 8.60 -5.94
C PHE A 71 -7.39 8.81 -5.77
N THR A 72 -8.03 7.90 -5.05
CA THR A 72 -9.42 7.99 -4.63
C THR A 72 -9.46 8.36 -3.14
N PRO A 73 -9.81 9.61 -2.79
CA PRO A 73 -9.85 10.06 -1.41
C PRO A 73 -11.02 9.47 -0.64
N ILE A 74 -10.85 9.33 0.68
CA ILE A 74 -11.95 9.05 1.62
C ILE A 74 -11.86 10.01 2.81
N PHE A 75 -12.94 10.10 3.58
CA PHE A 75 -12.85 10.75 4.89
C PHE A 75 -11.88 10.00 5.80
N TYR A 76 -11.07 10.77 6.52
CA TYR A 76 -10.07 10.23 7.42
C TYR A 76 -10.72 9.32 8.48
N HIS A 77 -10.40 8.04 8.42
CA HIS A 77 -10.95 7.04 9.33
C HIS A 77 -9.93 5.91 9.55
N ASN A 78 -9.71 5.50 10.80
CA ASN A 78 -8.72 4.47 11.16
C ASN A 78 -7.32 4.69 10.53
N ASN A 79 -6.87 5.95 10.50
CA ASN A 79 -5.62 6.40 9.87
C ASN A 79 -5.56 6.28 8.33
N TYR A 80 -6.65 5.96 7.66
CA TYR A 80 -6.73 5.91 6.20
C TYR A 80 -7.23 7.23 5.62
N VAL A 81 -6.73 7.59 4.45
CA VAL A 81 -7.11 8.82 3.71
C VAL A 81 -7.52 8.56 2.27
N GLY A 82 -7.32 7.34 1.78
CA GLY A 82 -7.74 6.98 0.43
C GLY A 82 -7.15 5.67 -0.07
N ARG A 83 -7.45 5.39 -1.33
CA ARG A 83 -6.83 4.35 -2.14
C ARG A 83 -5.99 5.01 -3.23
N LEU A 84 -4.79 4.50 -3.44
CA LEU A 84 -3.91 4.90 -4.51
C LEU A 84 -3.60 3.68 -5.37
N GLU A 85 -4.01 3.74 -6.63
CA GLU A 85 -3.63 2.78 -7.65
C GLU A 85 -2.44 3.32 -8.44
N MET A 86 -1.41 2.48 -8.60
CA MET A 86 -0.22 2.85 -9.35
C MET A 86 0.31 1.69 -10.17
N SER A 87 0.75 1.98 -11.38
CA SER A 87 1.43 1.03 -12.26
C SER A 87 2.53 1.74 -13.05
N SER A 88 3.51 0.98 -13.55
CA SER A 88 4.61 1.53 -14.37
C SER A 88 5.50 2.60 -13.69
N LEU A 89 5.34 2.80 -12.38
CA LEU A 89 6.10 3.77 -11.59
C LEU A 89 6.52 3.22 -10.22
N VAL A 90 7.49 3.88 -9.60
CA VAL A 90 7.95 3.67 -8.21
C VAL A 90 7.71 4.96 -7.44
N LEU A 91 7.01 4.87 -6.30
CA LEU A 91 6.80 6.01 -5.40
C LEU A 91 8.09 6.33 -4.64
N ILE A 92 8.51 7.60 -4.66
CA ILE A 92 9.60 8.11 -3.81
C ILE A 92 9.01 8.66 -2.51
N CYS A 93 8.15 9.67 -2.63
CA CYS A 93 7.50 10.31 -1.49
C CYS A 93 6.23 11.05 -1.92
N PHE A 94 5.40 11.37 -0.93
CA PHE A 94 4.27 12.28 -1.09
C PHE A 94 4.68 13.71 -0.75
N GLU A 95 4.14 14.65 -1.50
CA GLU A 95 4.18 16.07 -1.17
C GLU A 95 3.10 16.39 -0.11
N THR A 96 3.10 17.62 0.43
CA THR A 96 2.06 18.04 1.37
C THR A 96 0.70 18.07 0.66
N PRO A 97 -0.29 17.28 1.11
CA PRO A 97 -1.58 17.17 0.42
C PRO A 97 -2.46 18.40 0.70
N GLU A 98 -3.32 18.72 -0.27
CA GLU A 98 -4.40 19.67 -0.05
C GLU A 98 -5.46 19.03 0.85
N THR A 99 -5.73 19.64 2.00
CA THR A 99 -6.60 19.07 3.03
C THR A 99 -7.78 19.98 3.31
N ILE A 100 -8.97 19.39 3.31
CA ILE A 100 -10.20 19.99 3.81
C ILE A 100 -10.46 19.44 5.20
N LEU A 101 -10.80 20.32 6.13
CA LEU A 101 -11.16 19.96 7.50
C LEU A 101 -12.43 20.71 7.93
N SER A 102 -13.22 20.12 8.82
CA SER A 102 -14.35 20.81 9.43
C SER A 102 -14.12 21.10 10.91
N CYS A 103 -14.72 22.17 11.40
CA CYS A 103 -14.79 22.45 12.83
C CYS A 103 -15.72 21.43 13.51
N LEU A 104 -15.24 20.80 14.58
CA LEU A 104 -16.04 19.83 15.35
C LEU A 104 -17.30 20.46 15.97
N ASN A 105 -17.23 21.75 16.34
CA ASN A 105 -18.31 22.42 17.07
C ASN A 105 -19.46 22.89 16.16
N CYS A 106 -19.15 23.50 15.01
CA CYS A 106 -20.17 24.12 14.14
C CYS A 106 -20.22 23.54 12.72
N GLY A 107 -19.34 22.59 12.38
CA GLY A 107 -19.31 21.96 11.05
C GLY A 107 -18.74 22.84 9.92
N SER A 108 -18.35 24.09 10.18
CA SER A 108 -17.77 24.96 9.14
C SER A 108 -16.50 24.36 8.53
N TYR A 109 -16.34 24.49 7.22
CA TYR A 109 -15.26 23.88 6.45
C TYR A 109 -14.10 24.84 6.21
N TYR A 110 -12.90 24.28 6.16
CA TYR A 110 -11.67 24.98 5.93
C TYR A 110 -10.77 24.20 4.98
N HIS A 111 -9.99 24.91 4.19
CA HIS A 111 -8.98 24.38 3.30
C HIS A 111 -7.59 24.84 3.73
N THR A 112 -6.63 23.93 3.69
CA THR A 112 -5.22 24.21 3.92
C THR A 112 -4.32 23.38 3.01
N LYS A 113 -3.17 23.94 2.63
CA LYS A 113 -2.05 23.23 1.98
C LYS A 113 -0.85 23.07 2.91
N GLU A 114 -1.02 23.48 4.17
CA GLU A 114 0.05 23.46 5.16
C GLU A 114 0.02 22.17 5.96
N LYS A 115 1.21 21.73 6.37
CA LYS A 115 1.37 20.52 7.19
C LYS A 115 0.90 20.74 8.63
N ASN A 116 0.92 21.98 9.11
CA ASN A 116 0.58 22.35 10.49
C ASN A 116 -0.15 23.70 10.50
N VAL A 117 -1.38 23.71 11.02
CA VAL A 117 -2.17 24.93 11.17
C VAL A 117 -2.87 24.95 12.53
N GLU A 118 -2.90 26.13 13.14
CA GLU A 118 -3.61 26.42 14.37
C GLU A 118 -4.42 27.70 14.16
N PHE A 119 -5.71 27.65 14.45
CA PHE A 119 -6.60 28.78 14.19
C PHE A 119 -7.85 28.72 15.08
N SER A 120 -8.48 29.87 15.29
CA SER A 120 -9.83 29.93 15.83
C SER A 120 -10.82 29.83 14.68
N CYS A 121 -11.79 28.93 14.79
CA CYS A 121 -12.88 28.78 13.82
C CYS A 121 -13.55 30.14 13.55
N PHE A 122 -13.64 30.56 12.29
CA PHE A 122 -14.16 31.88 11.91
C PHE A 122 -15.66 32.04 12.16
N ASN A 123 -16.37 30.94 12.41
CA ASN A 123 -17.81 30.95 12.67
C ASN A 123 -18.17 30.91 14.16
N CYS A 124 -17.47 30.09 14.97
CA CYS A 124 -17.82 29.89 16.38
C CYS A 124 -16.66 30.11 17.36
N ASN A 125 -15.51 30.62 16.87
CA ASN A 125 -14.30 30.90 17.64
C ASN A 125 -13.66 29.71 18.37
N THR A 126 -14.14 28.49 18.17
CA THR A 126 -13.51 27.27 18.71
C THR A 126 -12.08 27.14 18.19
N PHE A 127 -11.12 27.07 19.11
CA PHE A 127 -9.72 26.79 18.77
C PHE A 127 -9.61 25.41 18.10
N THR A 128 -8.97 25.37 16.94
CA THR A 128 -8.84 24.18 16.10
C THR A 128 -7.39 24.02 15.67
N LYS A 129 -6.89 22.78 15.71
CA LYS A 129 -5.53 22.44 15.32
C LYS A 129 -5.51 21.24 14.38
N TYR A 130 -4.68 21.32 13.35
CA TYR A 130 -4.40 20.21 12.44
C TYR A 130 -2.89 20.13 12.20
N LYS A 131 -2.32 18.94 12.41
CA LYS A 131 -0.94 18.62 12.09
C LYS A 131 -0.86 17.28 11.39
N LEU A 132 -0.46 17.29 10.12
CA LEU A 132 -0.10 16.10 9.39
C LEU A 132 1.32 15.69 9.77
N ASN A 133 1.52 14.52 10.36
CA ASN A 133 2.85 14.05 10.73
C ASN A 133 3.52 13.33 9.55
N LYS A 134 2.79 12.40 8.92
CA LYS A 134 3.30 11.53 7.86
C LYS A 134 2.16 11.01 6.98
N VAL A 135 2.44 10.82 5.69
CA VAL A 135 1.59 10.07 4.74
C VAL A 135 2.43 8.95 4.14
N TRP A 136 1.88 7.74 4.02
CA TRP A 136 2.59 6.61 3.42
C TRP A 136 1.62 5.59 2.84
N LEU A 137 2.12 4.76 1.92
CA LEU A 137 1.38 3.59 1.46
C LEU A 137 1.57 2.44 2.43
N LYS A 138 0.47 1.75 2.75
CA LYS A 138 0.59 0.43 3.35
C LYS A 138 1.12 -0.51 2.27
N PRO A 139 2.18 -1.26 2.55
CA PRO A 139 2.60 -2.31 1.64
C PRO A 139 1.42 -3.25 1.46
N SER A 140 1.01 -3.43 0.20
CA SER A 140 -0.01 -4.39 -0.15
C SER A 140 0.51 -5.77 0.26
N ARG A 141 -0.25 -6.50 1.10
CA ARG A 141 0.04 -7.92 1.40
C ARG A 141 0.06 -8.80 0.12
N LYS A 142 -0.27 -8.25 -1.06
CA LYS A 142 -0.34 -8.95 -2.34
C LYS A 142 0.99 -9.46 -2.90
N GLU A 143 2.15 -9.15 -2.33
CA GLU A 143 3.40 -9.81 -2.75
C GLU A 143 3.62 -11.19 -2.10
N GLN A 144 2.88 -11.55 -1.05
CA GLN A 144 2.99 -12.88 -0.41
C GLN A 144 2.02 -13.93 -0.98
N ASN A 145 1.09 -13.51 -1.86
CA ASN A 145 0.04 -14.37 -2.42
C ASN A 145 0.06 -14.44 -3.96
N LYS A 146 1.20 -14.16 -4.60
CA LYS A 146 1.44 -14.79 -5.90
C LYS A 146 1.89 -16.20 -5.59
N GLU A 147 1.13 -17.20 -6.02
CA GLU A 147 1.66 -18.56 -6.12
C GLU A 147 3.01 -18.46 -6.81
N PHE A 148 4.07 -18.80 -6.09
CA PHE A 148 5.41 -18.81 -6.65
C PHE A 148 5.42 -19.85 -7.76
N VAL A 149 5.56 -19.40 -9.02
CA VAL A 149 5.70 -20.28 -10.18
C VAL A 149 7.20 -20.48 -10.42
N PRO A 150 7.75 -21.67 -10.17
CA PRO A 150 9.17 -21.92 -10.41
C PRO A 150 9.48 -21.82 -11.90
N VAL A 151 10.53 -21.07 -12.26
CA VAL A 151 11.05 -20.99 -13.63
C VAL A 151 12.27 -21.90 -13.72
N LYS A 152 12.20 -22.95 -14.55
CA LYS A 152 13.31 -23.90 -14.74
C LYS A 152 14.60 -23.16 -15.12
N GLY A 153 15.71 -23.57 -14.50
CA GLY A 153 17.03 -22.96 -14.68
C GLY A 153 17.32 -21.76 -13.76
N THR A 154 16.36 -21.34 -12.92
CA THR A 154 16.55 -20.26 -11.95
C THR A 154 16.50 -20.79 -10.50
N PRO A 155 17.27 -20.22 -9.57
CA PRO A 155 17.21 -20.63 -8.17
C PRO A 155 15.91 -20.18 -7.49
N LEU A 156 15.42 -21.01 -6.57
CA LEU A 156 14.30 -20.67 -5.68
C LEU A 156 14.74 -19.62 -4.65
N PRO A 157 13.80 -18.91 -3.99
CA PRO A 157 14.13 -18.03 -2.86
C PRO A 157 14.98 -18.76 -1.82
N ASN A 158 16.07 -18.11 -1.38
CA ASN A 158 17.07 -18.70 -0.47
C ASN A 158 17.60 -20.08 -0.91
N ASN A 159 17.67 -20.34 -2.23
CA ASN A 159 18.03 -21.63 -2.81
C ASN A 159 17.18 -22.79 -2.28
N GLY A 160 15.93 -22.52 -1.90
CA GLY A 160 15.01 -23.52 -1.37
C GLY A 160 15.05 -23.69 0.16
N ALA A 161 15.94 -22.99 0.86
CA ALA A 161 16.05 -23.07 2.32
C ALA A 161 14.99 -22.23 3.05
N CYS A 162 14.64 -22.65 4.26
CA CYS A 162 13.73 -21.93 5.14
C CYS A 162 14.29 -21.82 6.57
N LYS A 163 13.57 -21.08 7.44
CA LYS A 163 13.94 -20.91 8.85
C LYS A 163 14.00 -22.23 9.62
N HIS A 164 13.13 -23.19 9.27
CA HIS A 164 13.04 -24.51 9.90
C HIS A 164 14.14 -25.43 9.42
N TYR A 165 14.34 -25.55 8.09
CA TYR A 165 15.35 -26.43 7.48
C TYR A 165 16.37 -25.64 6.67
N ARG A 166 17.36 -25.07 7.37
CA ARG A 166 18.41 -24.23 6.78
C ARG A 166 19.35 -24.96 5.81
N LYS A 167 19.43 -26.29 5.91
CA LYS A 167 20.26 -27.16 5.04
C LYS A 167 19.45 -27.87 3.96
N SER A 168 18.16 -27.55 3.83
CA SER A 168 17.30 -28.10 2.77
C SER A 168 17.33 -27.15 1.57
N PHE A 169 17.74 -27.66 0.40
CA PHE A 169 17.75 -26.89 -0.85
C PHE A 169 16.64 -27.37 -1.78
N LYS A 170 15.44 -27.55 -1.25
CA LYS A 170 14.29 -28.06 -1.99
C LYS A 170 12.98 -27.52 -1.44
N TRP A 171 12.04 -27.34 -2.33
CA TRP A 171 10.63 -27.16 -2.01
C TRP A 171 9.85 -28.42 -2.33
N TYR A 172 8.63 -28.51 -1.82
CA TYR A 172 7.74 -29.64 -1.99
C TYR A 172 6.41 -29.18 -2.54
N ARG A 173 5.86 -29.95 -3.48
CA ARG A 173 4.47 -29.78 -3.94
C ARG A 173 3.56 -30.69 -3.14
N PHE A 174 2.70 -30.08 -2.34
CA PHE A 174 1.79 -30.81 -1.47
C PHE A 174 0.49 -31.15 -2.22
N PRO A 175 0.09 -32.42 -2.32
CA PRO A 175 -1.11 -32.80 -3.06
C PRO A 175 -2.42 -32.38 -2.38
N CYS A 176 -2.40 -31.98 -1.11
CA CYS A 176 -3.58 -31.46 -0.41
C CYS A 176 -4.07 -30.11 -0.96
N CYS A 177 -3.16 -29.26 -1.45
CA CYS A 177 -3.50 -27.92 -1.96
C CYS A 177 -2.79 -27.54 -3.26
N ASN A 178 -1.96 -28.43 -3.82
CA ASN A 178 -1.11 -28.21 -5.00
C ASN A 178 -0.11 -27.04 -4.91
N LYS A 179 0.04 -26.44 -3.73
CA LYS A 179 0.98 -25.34 -3.46
C LYS A 179 2.38 -25.86 -3.14
N LEU A 180 3.35 -24.94 -3.25
CA LEU A 180 4.75 -25.20 -2.99
C LEU A 180 5.18 -24.61 -1.65
N PHE A 181 5.84 -25.41 -0.83
CA PHE A 181 6.44 -24.96 0.43
C PHE A 181 7.84 -25.56 0.63
N PRO A 182 8.77 -24.86 1.30
CA PRO A 182 10.11 -25.38 1.58
C PRO A 182 10.11 -26.58 2.54
N CYS A 183 9.08 -26.71 3.37
CA CYS A 183 8.92 -27.79 4.33
C CYS A 183 7.47 -27.94 4.80
N ASP A 184 7.21 -29.04 5.50
CA ASP A 184 5.93 -29.37 6.15
C ASP A 184 5.53 -28.31 7.21
N GLU A 185 6.51 -27.76 7.95
CA GLU A 185 6.25 -26.72 8.96
C GLU A 185 5.82 -25.40 8.32
N CYS A 186 6.48 -24.96 7.24
CA CYS A 186 6.07 -23.79 6.45
C CYS A 186 4.68 -23.97 5.84
N HIS A 187 4.32 -25.18 5.43
CA HIS A 187 2.97 -25.50 4.99
C HIS A 187 1.97 -25.26 6.14
N ASN A 188 2.16 -25.90 7.29
CA ASN A 188 1.22 -25.81 8.41
C ASN A 188 1.09 -24.39 9.00
N GLU A 189 2.14 -23.56 8.90
CA GLU A 189 2.06 -22.14 9.28
C GLU A 189 1.23 -21.29 8.30
N SER A 190 1.05 -21.75 7.05
CA SER A 190 0.47 -20.96 5.96
C SER A 190 -0.94 -21.39 5.54
N VAL A 191 -1.35 -22.63 5.84
CA VAL A 191 -2.64 -23.20 5.42
C VAL A 191 -3.30 -23.96 6.57
N ASP A 192 -4.63 -23.83 6.68
CA ASP A 192 -5.45 -24.46 7.71
C ASP A 192 -6.15 -25.71 7.17
N HIS A 193 -5.36 -26.77 6.95
CA HIS A 193 -5.85 -28.12 6.64
C HIS A 193 -4.78 -29.18 6.95
N GLU A 194 -5.20 -30.44 7.02
CA GLU A 194 -4.27 -31.55 7.24
C GLU A 194 -3.24 -31.67 6.12
N LEU A 195 -2.01 -31.98 6.53
CA LEU A 195 -0.88 -32.17 5.63
C LEU A 195 -0.95 -33.55 4.97
N LYS A 196 -0.94 -33.58 3.64
CA LYS A 196 -0.72 -34.80 2.86
C LYS A 196 0.73 -34.83 2.39
N ARG A 197 1.43 -35.94 2.61
CA ARG A 197 2.83 -36.11 2.18
C ARG A 197 3.01 -35.74 0.71
N ALA A 198 4.01 -34.90 0.45
CA ALA A 198 4.37 -34.52 -0.91
C ALA A 198 4.80 -35.75 -1.73
N SER A 199 4.41 -35.78 -3.01
CA SER A 199 4.87 -36.79 -3.98
C SER A 199 5.98 -36.25 -4.89
N LYS A 200 6.11 -34.92 -4.96
CA LYS A 200 7.07 -34.21 -5.80
C LYS A 200 7.85 -33.19 -4.98
N MET A 201 9.11 -33.03 -5.34
CA MET A 201 10.00 -31.99 -4.82
C MET A 201 10.52 -31.12 -5.96
N ILE A 202 10.94 -29.91 -5.66
CA ILE A 202 11.52 -28.96 -6.60
C ILE A 202 12.91 -28.60 -6.11
N CYS A 203 13.91 -28.72 -6.97
CA CYS A 203 15.29 -28.36 -6.66
C CYS A 203 15.39 -26.85 -6.39
N GLY A 204 16.02 -26.49 -5.28
CA GLY A 204 16.20 -25.12 -4.86
C GLY A 204 17.18 -24.31 -5.71
N LEU A 205 18.05 -24.96 -6.48
CA LEU A 205 19.09 -24.30 -7.27
C LEU A 205 18.69 -24.07 -8.74
N CYS A 206 17.91 -24.99 -9.30
CA CYS A 206 17.53 -24.96 -10.71
C CYS A 206 16.01 -25.00 -10.96
N ALA A 207 15.19 -25.01 -9.90
CA ALA A 207 13.74 -25.07 -9.98
C ALA A 207 13.17 -26.27 -10.76
N GLU A 208 13.96 -27.35 -10.91
CA GLU A 208 13.51 -28.56 -11.59
C GLU A 208 12.65 -29.43 -10.66
N GLU A 209 11.47 -29.85 -11.15
CA GLU A 209 10.55 -30.72 -10.43
C GLU A 209 10.95 -32.20 -10.59
N GLN A 210 11.04 -32.91 -9.47
CA GLN A 210 11.49 -34.29 -9.35
C GLN A 210 10.49 -35.10 -8.50
N ASN A 211 10.34 -36.39 -8.79
CA ASN A 211 9.57 -37.28 -7.93
C ASN A 211 10.38 -37.63 -6.68
N ILE A 212 9.71 -37.69 -5.53
CA ILE A 212 10.35 -38.15 -4.30
C ILE A 212 10.46 -39.68 -4.38
N ALA A 213 11.68 -40.21 -4.33
CA ALA A 213 11.91 -41.64 -4.35
C ALA A 213 11.17 -42.31 -3.17
N LYS A 214 10.34 -43.32 -3.48
CA LYS A 214 9.77 -44.17 -2.45
C LYS A 214 10.91 -44.94 -1.79
N ARG A 215 11.09 -44.79 -0.48
CA ARG A 215 11.92 -45.75 0.26
C ARG A 215 11.18 -47.09 0.23
N VAL A 216 11.80 -48.06 -0.43
CA VAL A 216 11.46 -49.49 -0.32
C VAL A 216 11.87 -49.97 1.06
#